data_AF-A0A7D9KFC1-F1
#
_entry.id   AF-A0A7D9KFC1-F1
#
_cell.length_a   1.000
_cell.length_b   1.000
_cell.length_c   1.000
_cell.angle_alpha   90.00
_cell.angle_beta   90.00
_cell.angle_gamma   90.00
#
_symmetry.space_group_name_H-M   'P 1'
#
loop_
_entity.id
_entity.type
_entity.pdbx_description
1 polymer ?
#
loop_
_entity_poly.entity_id
_entity_poly.type
_entity_poly.pdbx_seq_one_letter_code
_entity_poly.pdbx_strand_id
1 'polypeptide(L)'
;MSKDQALKRSAQNLNNSLNNNTPNKPTKSKILKPNSNRKETDKEEGTKQVDLNDIYDMLKTMMSKLEKLETIEKNVKSLDDDLKSVKASLEYAQAEVKDLKKDSEARKKSEEDTKKRVESLEKQNAMLHNSIIDLKTRSMRDNFIFHNIKESPEENTTAIIHQLLEEKFNIEDATT
;
A
#
# COMPACT_ATOMS: atom_id res chain seq x y z
N MET A 1 -31.86 -7.98 6.16
CA MET A 1 -30.55 -8.64 6.37
C MET A 1 -29.46 -7.81 5.68
N SER A 2 -29.22 -6.59 6.16
CA SER A 2 -28.06 -6.07 6.91
C SER A 2 -26.69 -6.12 6.21
N LYS A 3 -26.09 -4.93 6.03
CA LYS A 3 -24.87 -4.59 5.27
C LYS A 3 -23.54 -4.82 6.04
N ASP A 4 -23.50 -5.76 6.98
CA ASP A 4 -22.38 -5.89 7.94
C ASP A 4 -21.38 -7.05 7.68
N GLN A 5 -21.35 -7.66 6.49
CA GLN A 5 -20.49 -8.83 6.25
C GLN A 5 -19.34 -8.65 5.25
N ALA A 6 -19.05 -7.44 4.77
CA ALA A 6 -17.95 -7.21 3.82
C ALA A 6 -16.64 -6.71 4.44
N LEU A 7 -16.53 -6.65 5.77
CA LEU A 7 -15.36 -6.09 6.49
C LEU A 7 -14.78 -7.07 7.52
N LYS A 8 -14.59 -8.35 7.16
CA LYS A 8 -13.86 -9.33 8.00
C LYS A 8 -13.08 -10.37 7.20
N ARG A 9 -12.26 -9.96 6.23
CA ARG A 9 -11.21 -10.83 5.66
C ARG A 9 -9.95 -10.02 5.40
N SER A 10 -9.25 -9.70 6.48
CA SER A 10 -7.88 -9.20 6.44
C SER A 10 -7.09 -9.86 7.57
N ALA A 11 -5.94 -10.42 7.20
CA ALA A 11 -4.85 -10.85 8.07
C ALA A 11 -5.08 -12.06 9.00
N GLN A 12 -5.16 -13.26 8.42
CA GLN A 12 -4.74 -14.49 9.11
C GLN A 12 -4.06 -15.44 8.13
N ASN A 13 -2.79 -15.19 7.85
CA ASN A 13 -1.74 -16.20 7.66
C ASN A 13 -0.49 -15.49 7.16
N LEU A 14 0.55 -15.48 7.99
CA LEU A 14 1.98 -15.50 7.67
C LEU A 14 2.70 -15.26 9.00
N ASN A 15 2.64 -16.27 9.87
CA ASN A 15 3.47 -16.35 11.06
C ASN A 15 4.12 -17.73 11.04
N ASN A 16 5.36 -17.78 10.53
CA ASN A 16 6.40 -18.66 11.07
C ASN A 16 7.77 -18.30 10.50
N SER A 17 8.73 -18.22 11.43
CA SER A 17 10.18 -18.19 11.23
C SER A 17 10.81 -16.84 10.87
N LEU A 18 11.21 -16.09 11.90
CA LEU A 18 12.59 -15.58 12.11
C LEU A 18 12.57 -14.67 13.35
N ASN A 19 12.59 -15.31 14.51
CA ASN A 19 12.95 -14.66 15.76
C ASN A 19 14.49 -14.68 15.84
N ASN A 20 15.12 -13.52 15.75
CA ASN A 20 16.30 -13.11 16.53
C ASN A 20 16.84 -11.79 15.98
N ASN A 21 16.54 -10.68 16.68
CA ASN A 21 17.49 -9.61 17.01
C ASN A 21 16.73 -8.44 17.65
N THR A 22 16.58 -8.51 18.98
CA THR A 22 16.32 -7.32 19.80
C THR A 22 17.65 -6.70 20.24
N PRO A 23 17.71 -5.37 20.44
CA PRO A 23 18.92 -4.69 20.88
C PRO A 23 19.17 -4.98 22.37
N ASN A 24 20.29 -5.62 22.67
CA ASN A 24 20.70 -5.91 24.06
C ASN A 24 21.00 -4.60 24.82
N LYS A 25 20.38 -4.46 26.00
CA LYS A 25 20.73 -3.46 27.03
C LYS A 25 22.22 -3.59 27.43
N PRO A 26 22.89 -2.49 27.84
CA PRO A 26 24.30 -2.52 28.20
C PRO A 26 24.50 -3.36 29.46
N THR A 27 25.10 -4.53 29.32
CA THR A 27 25.65 -5.31 30.42
C THR A 27 26.87 -4.57 30.97
N LYS A 28 26.82 -4.22 32.27
CA LYS A 28 27.93 -3.63 33.01
C LYS A 28 29.17 -4.51 32.84
N SER A 29 30.18 -4.00 32.15
CA SER A 29 31.49 -4.63 32.05
C SER A 29 32.11 -4.73 33.44
N LYS A 30 32.29 -5.95 33.94
CA LYS A 30 33.24 -6.20 35.03
C LYS A 30 34.63 -6.04 34.43
N ILE A 31 35.19 -4.84 34.57
CA ILE A 31 36.62 -4.60 34.36
C ILE A 31 37.35 -5.50 35.37
N LEU A 32 37.98 -6.56 34.88
CA LEU A 32 38.98 -7.28 35.66
C LEU A 32 40.18 -6.33 35.82
N LYS A 33 40.41 -5.87 37.05
CA LYS A 33 41.63 -5.17 37.45
C LYS A 33 42.83 -6.10 37.20
N PRO A 34 43.94 -5.62 36.61
CA PRO A 34 45.15 -6.40 36.52
C PRO A 34 45.70 -6.64 37.94
N ASN A 35 45.80 -7.90 38.33
CA ASN A 35 46.37 -8.30 39.60
C ASN A 35 47.90 -8.17 39.49
N SER A 36 48.43 -7.08 40.04
CA SER A 36 49.87 -6.83 40.16
C SER A 36 50.43 -7.68 41.30
N ASN A 37 50.99 -8.85 40.97
CA ASN A 37 51.94 -9.52 41.86
C ASN A 37 53.34 -8.99 41.55
N ARG A 38 53.69 -7.88 42.19
CA ARG A 38 55.05 -7.36 42.24
C ARG A 38 55.84 -8.22 43.23
N LYS A 39 56.65 -9.16 42.72
CA LYS A 39 57.77 -9.71 43.50
C LYS A 39 58.92 -8.72 43.36
N GLU A 40 59.20 -8.00 44.44
CA GLU A 40 60.50 -7.37 44.65
C GLU A 40 61.52 -8.48 44.89
N THR A 41 62.54 -8.52 44.05
CA THR A 41 63.84 -9.11 44.40
C THR A 41 64.90 -8.16 43.87
N ASP A 42 65.50 -7.48 44.83
CA ASP A 42 66.82 -6.90 44.92
C ASP A 42 67.70 -6.76 43.66
N LYS A 43 68.11 -5.51 43.46
CA LYS A 43 69.43 -5.02 43.03
C LYS A 43 70.43 -6.08 42.55
N GLU A 44 70.63 -6.12 41.24
CA GLU A 44 71.98 -6.21 40.65
C GLU A 44 72.03 -5.30 39.42
N GLU A 45 72.91 -4.29 39.47
CA GLU A 45 73.40 -3.58 38.29
C GLU A 45 74.28 -4.54 37.49
N GLY A 46 73.64 -5.43 36.75
CA GLY A 46 74.26 -6.23 35.70
C GLY A 46 73.75 -5.73 34.37
N THR A 47 74.64 -5.33 33.46
CA THR A 47 74.31 -5.12 32.05
C THR A 47 73.55 -6.34 31.54
N LYS A 48 72.21 -6.23 31.40
CA LYS A 48 71.36 -7.29 30.86
C LYS A 48 71.88 -7.60 29.46
N GLN A 49 72.61 -8.71 29.34
CA GLN A 49 73.02 -9.22 28.06
C GLN A 49 71.73 -9.67 27.37
N VAL A 50 71.32 -8.90 26.36
CA VAL A 50 70.11 -9.21 25.59
C VAL A 50 70.36 -10.53 24.89
N ASP A 51 69.56 -11.55 25.21
CA ASP A 51 69.65 -12.86 24.55
C ASP A 51 69.23 -12.66 23.08
N LEU A 52 70.07 -13.12 22.16
CA LEU A 52 69.82 -13.06 20.72
C LEU A 52 68.52 -13.79 20.34
N ASN A 53 68.13 -14.81 21.12
CA ASN A 53 66.89 -15.54 20.92
C ASN A 53 65.65 -14.68 21.26
N ASP A 54 65.70 -13.89 22.34
CA ASP A 54 64.61 -12.98 22.71
C ASP A 54 64.39 -11.88 21.66
N ILE A 55 65.49 -11.37 21.08
CA ILE A 55 65.43 -10.41 19.97
C ILE A 55 64.77 -11.05 18.74
N TYR A 56 65.15 -12.29 18.42
CA TYR A 56 64.60 -13.01 17.28
C TYR A 56 63.10 -13.28 17.43
N ASP A 57 62.66 -13.74 18.61
CA ASP A 57 61.24 -13.98 18.89
C ASP A 57 60.41 -12.70 18.89
N MET A 58 60.98 -11.59 19.38
CA MET A 58 60.36 -10.28 19.29
C MET A 58 60.22 -9.81 17.83
N LEU A 59 61.25 -10.01 17.00
CA LEU A 59 61.23 -9.65 15.58
C LEU A 59 60.21 -10.49 14.81
N LYS A 60 60.14 -11.79 15.08
CA LYS A 60 59.13 -12.71 14.51
C LYS A 60 57.71 -12.30 14.91
N THR A 61 57.52 -11.90 16.17
CA THR A 61 56.23 -11.39 16.65
C THR A 61 55.86 -10.07 15.98
N MET A 62 56.83 -9.18 15.77
CA MET A 62 56.62 -7.92 15.04
C MET A 62 56.20 -8.18 13.59
N MET A 63 56.89 -9.06 12.87
CA MET A 63 56.50 -9.39 11.48
C MET A 63 55.07 -9.94 11.39
N SER A 64 54.70 -10.88 12.26
CA SER A 64 53.32 -11.42 12.27
C SER A 64 52.27 -10.35 12.59
N LYS A 65 52.59 -9.38 13.45
CA LYS A 65 51.70 -8.24 13.73
C LYS A 65 51.60 -7.29 12.53
N LEU A 66 52.69 -7.10 11.79
CA LEU A 66 52.74 -6.26 10.58
C LEU A 66 51.84 -6.84 9.47
N GLU A 67 51.90 -8.15 9.23
CA GLU A 67 51.03 -8.83 8.26
C GLU A 67 49.54 -8.71 8.64
N LYS A 68 49.22 -8.82 9.93
CA LYS A 68 47.86 -8.61 10.44
C LYS A 68 47.41 -7.17 10.24
N LEU A 69 48.29 -6.18 10.42
CA LEU A 69 47.98 -4.77 10.18
C LEU A 69 47.66 -4.53 8.70
N GLU A 70 48.42 -5.10 7.77
CA GLU A 70 48.15 -4.98 6.33
C GLU A 70 46.78 -5.60 5.97
N THR A 71 46.44 -6.73 6.58
CA THR A 71 45.12 -7.36 6.39
C THR A 71 43.99 -6.49 6.94
N ILE A 72 44.17 -5.90 8.12
CA ILE A 72 43.20 -4.97 8.72
C ILE A 72 43.01 -3.75 7.82
N GLU A 73 44.09 -3.19 7.28
CA GLU A 73 44.01 -2.03 6.38
C GLU A 73 43.17 -2.34 5.13
N LYS A 74 43.39 -3.50 4.50
CA LYS A 74 42.59 -3.95 3.35
C LYS A 74 41.11 -4.09 3.72
N ASN A 75 40.82 -4.69 4.88
CA ASN A 75 39.45 -4.86 5.35
C ASN A 75 38.78 -3.51 5.65
N VAL A 76 39.49 -2.56 6.26
CA VAL A 76 38.96 -1.21 6.54
C VAL A 76 38.64 -0.46 5.26
N LYS A 77 39.50 -0.56 4.23
CA LYS A 77 39.22 0.02 2.90
C LYS A 77 37.98 -0.60 2.26
N SER A 78 37.86 -1.94 2.28
CA SER A 78 36.67 -2.63 1.77
C SER A 78 35.39 -2.19 2.50
N LEU A 79 35.43 -2.06 3.82
CA LEU A 79 34.29 -1.60 4.62
C LEU A 79 33.90 -0.16 4.31
N ASP A 80 34.87 0.73 4.05
CA ASP A 80 34.60 2.11 3.66
C ASP A 80 33.88 2.18 2.30
N ASP A 81 34.29 1.34 1.34
CA ASP A 81 33.64 1.25 0.03
C ASP A 81 32.21 0.67 0.13
N ASP A 82 32.03 -0.38 0.94
CA ASP A 82 30.70 -0.94 1.23
C ASP A 82 29.79 0.10 1.89
N LEU A 83 30.32 0.88 2.84
CA LEU A 83 29.56 1.91 3.54
C LEU A 83 29.13 3.03 2.58
N LYS A 84 29.99 3.45 1.65
CA LYS A 84 29.62 4.42 0.60
C LYS A 84 28.52 3.87 -0.30
N SER A 85 28.62 2.60 -0.70
CA SER A 85 27.61 1.94 -1.54
C SER A 85 26.25 1.85 -0.84
N VAL A 86 26.24 1.46 0.43
CA VAL A 86 25.02 1.41 1.25
C VAL A 86 24.42 2.80 1.41
N LYS A 87 25.25 3.82 1.65
CA LYS A 87 24.78 5.21 1.77
C LYS A 87 24.10 5.69 0.48
N ALA A 88 24.73 5.47 -0.67
CA ALA A 88 24.14 5.82 -1.96
C ALA A 88 22.81 5.09 -2.22
N SER A 89 22.77 3.78 -1.91
CA SER A 89 21.55 2.98 -2.03
C SER A 89 20.42 3.48 -1.11
N LEU A 90 20.76 3.91 0.11
CA LEU A 90 19.81 4.45 1.07
C LEU A 90 19.25 5.80 0.59
N GLU A 91 20.10 6.70 0.09
CA GLU A 91 19.68 7.99 -0.46
C GLU A 91 18.72 7.81 -1.64
N TYR A 92 19.05 6.88 -2.54
CA TYR A 92 18.17 6.51 -3.65
C TYR A 92 16.81 5.98 -3.16
N ALA A 93 16.83 5.00 -2.25
CA ALA A 93 15.59 4.43 -1.70
C ALA A 93 14.72 5.48 -0.98
N GLN A 94 15.34 6.44 -0.28
CA GLN A 94 14.62 7.53 0.36
C GLN A 94 13.98 8.48 -0.65
N ALA A 95 14.66 8.78 -1.75
CA ALA A 95 14.11 9.59 -2.84
C ALA A 95 12.91 8.88 -3.48
N GLU A 96 13.03 7.59 -3.78
CA GLU A 96 11.96 6.80 -4.38
C GLU A 96 10.75 6.68 -3.45
N VAL A 97 10.96 6.46 -2.15
CA VAL A 97 9.87 6.47 -1.15
C VAL A 97 9.17 7.83 -1.09
N LYS A 98 9.91 8.93 -1.22
CA LYS A 98 9.33 10.28 -1.21
C LYS A 98 8.45 10.51 -2.44
N ASP A 99 8.89 10.05 -3.61
CA ASP A 99 8.11 10.21 -4.84
C ASP A 99 6.90 9.28 -4.86
N LEU A 100 7.03 8.03 -4.42
CA LEU A 100 5.90 7.13 -4.23
C LEU A 100 4.83 7.68 -3.26
N LYS A 101 5.24 8.39 -2.20
CA LYS A 101 4.30 9.05 -1.29
C LYS A 101 3.52 10.17 -1.98
N LYS A 102 4.20 11.03 -2.75
CA LYS A 102 3.54 12.08 -3.54
C LYS A 102 2.55 11.50 -4.54
N ASP A 103 2.94 10.47 -5.27
CA ASP A 103 2.09 9.79 -6.25
C ASP A 103 0.88 9.15 -5.57
N SER A 104 1.07 8.53 -4.41
CA SER A 104 -0.03 7.96 -3.63
C SER A 104 -1.04 9.02 -3.19
N GLU A 105 -0.57 10.18 -2.72
CA GLU A 105 -1.43 11.30 -2.33
C GLU A 105 -2.19 11.88 -3.53
N ALA A 106 -1.51 12.06 -4.67
CA ALA A 106 -2.14 12.54 -5.90
C ALA A 106 -3.22 11.57 -6.39
N ARG A 107 -2.96 10.26 -6.35
CA ARG A 107 -3.94 9.22 -6.71
C ARG A 107 -5.16 9.23 -5.79
N LYS A 108 -4.96 9.32 -4.46
CA LYS A 108 -6.06 9.42 -3.50
C LYS A 108 -6.96 10.62 -3.77
N LYS A 109 -6.37 11.78 -4.08
CA LYS A 109 -7.14 12.98 -4.43
C LYS A 109 -7.95 12.78 -5.72
N SER A 110 -7.31 12.22 -6.75
CA SER A 110 -8.00 11.91 -8.02
C SER A 110 -9.14 10.92 -7.83
N GLU A 111 -8.97 9.93 -6.95
CA GLU A 111 -10.01 8.95 -6.63
C GLU A 111 -11.19 9.61 -5.92
N GLU A 112 -10.94 10.50 -4.96
CA GLU A 112 -11.97 11.25 -4.25
C GLU A 112 -12.76 12.17 -5.21
N ASP A 113 -12.07 12.88 -6.10
CA ASP A 113 -12.70 13.75 -7.10
C ASP A 113 -13.54 12.94 -8.09
N THR A 114 -13.05 11.77 -8.51
CA THR A 114 -13.80 10.86 -9.38
C THR A 114 -15.05 10.35 -8.69
N LYS A 115 -14.95 9.96 -7.42
CA LYS A 115 -16.10 9.50 -6.63
C LYS A 115 -17.17 10.59 -6.52
N LYS A 116 -16.80 11.83 -6.20
CA LYS A 116 -17.73 12.97 -6.15
C LYS A 116 -18.41 13.20 -7.50
N ARG A 117 -17.66 13.06 -8.61
CA ARG A 117 -18.21 13.21 -9.96
C ARG A 117 -19.21 12.10 -10.29
N VAL A 118 -18.93 10.85 -9.91
CA VAL A 118 -19.86 9.73 -10.10
C VAL A 118 -21.15 9.96 -9.31
N GLU A 119 -21.06 10.31 -8.03
CA GLU A 119 -22.23 10.60 -7.19
C GLU A 119 -23.10 11.73 -7.78
N SER A 120 -22.46 12.78 -8.31
CA SER A 120 -23.17 13.87 -8.99
C SER A 120 -23.87 13.39 -10.27
N LEU A 121 -23.21 12.56 -11.07
CA LEU A 121 -23.78 12.01 -12.31
C LEU A 121 -24.95 11.08 -12.03
N GLU A 122 -24.84 10.22 -11.01
CA GLU A 122 -25.93 9.35 -10.57
C GLU A 122 -27.17 10.16 -10.17
N LYS A 123 -26.97 11.25 -9.41
CA LYS A 123 -28.06 12.16 -9.03
C LYS A 123 -28.71 12.82 -10.24
N GLN A 124 -27.90 13.31 -11.20
CA GLN A 124 -28.42 13.91 -12.43
C GLN A 124 -29.19 12.89 -13.28
N ASN A 125 -28.68 11.67 -13.39
CA ASN A 125 -29.33 10.61 -14.15
C ASN A 125 -30.69 10.24 -13.52
N ALA A 126 -30.77 10.12 -12.19
CA ALA A 126 -32.04 9.90 -11.50
C ALA A 126 -33.05 11.04 -11.73
N MET A 127 -32.59 12.29 -11.71
CA MET A 127 -33.44 13.45 -12.01
C MET A 127 -33.96 13.44 -13.45
N LEU A 128 -33.08 13.17 -14.43
CA LEU A 128 -33.46 13.08 -15.84
C LEU A 128 -34.44 11.94 -16.08
N HIS A 129 -34.20 10.77 -15.49
CA HIS A 129 -35.08 9.63 -15.59
C HIS A 129 -36.49 9.94 -15.07
N ASN A 130 -36.59 10.57 -13.90
CA ASN A 130 -37.88 11.00 -13.35
C ASN A 130 -38.55 12.04 -14.23
N SER A 131 -37.79 13.01 -14.76
CA SER A 131 -38.33 14.01 -15.70
C SER A 131 -38.87 13.37 -16.98
N ILE A 132 -38.23 12.32 -17.48
CA ILE A 132 -38.70 11.56 -18.66
C ILE A 132 -40.01 10.83 -18.34
N ILE A 133 -40.09 10.18 -17.17
CA ILE A 133 -41.33 9.53 -16.72
C ILE A 133 -42.46 10.54 -16.63
N ASP A 134 -42.23 11.67 -15.95
CA ASP A 134 -43.24 12.71 -15.78
C ASP A 134 -43.73 13.25 -17.13
N LEU A 135 -42.80 13.51 -18.05
CA LEU A 135 -43.13 14.00 -19.38
C LEU A 135 -43.93 12.96 -20.17
N LYS A 136 -43.51 11.69 -20.12
CA LYS A 136 -44.20 10.59 -20.80
C LYS A 136 -45.62 10.42 -20.26
N THR A 137 -45.79 10.43 -18.94
CA THR A 137 -47.10 10.30 -18.29
C THR A 137 -48.00 11.50 -18.60
N ARG A 138 -47.47 12.73 -18.68
CA ARG A 138 -48.24 13.91 -19.11
C ARG A 138 -48.66 13.83 -20.58
N SER A 139 -47.74 13.41 -21.44
CA SER A 139 -47.97 13.29 -22.88
C SER A 139 -48.99 12.19 -23.21
N MET A 140 -48.92 11.05 -22.51
CA MET A 140 -49.83 9.92 -22.72
C MET A 140 -51.12 10.00 -21.89
N ARG A 141 -51.33 11.07 -21.10
CA ARG A 141 -52.42 11.16 -20.12
C ARG A 141 -53.79 10.96 -20.74
N ASP A 142 -54.02 11.57 -21.89
CA ASP A 142 -55.32 11.61 -22.55
C ASP A 142 -55.42 10.53 -23.66
N ASN A 143 -54.40 9.67 -23.77
CA ASN A 143 -54.39 8.57 -24.71
C ASN A 143 -55.06 7.34 -24.07
N PHE A 144 -56.07 6.81 -24.74
CA PHE A 144 -56.67 5.53 -24.37
C PHE A 144 -56.01 4.39 -25.15
N ILE A 145 -55.71 3.29 -24.45
CA ILE A 145 -55.16 2.08 -25.06
C ILE A 145 -56.28 1.04 -25.10
N PHE A 146 -56.76 0.74 -26.30
CA PHE A 146 -57.74 -0.31 -26.52
C PHE A 146 -57.02 -1.61 -26.89
N HIS A 147 -57.27 -2.67 -26.13
CA HIS A 147 -56.71 -4.00 -26.35
C HIS A 147 -57.80 -4.98 -26.78
N ASN A 148 -57.41 -6.07 -27.45
CA ASN A 148 -58.30 -7.15 -27.93
C ASN A 148 -59.33 -6.70 -28.99
N ILE A 149 -58.98 -5.72 -29.82
CA ILE A 149 -59.73 -5.40 -31.05
C ILE A 149 -59.28 -6.38 -32.14
N LYS A 150 -60.22 -6.94 -32.91
CA LYS A 150 -59.90 -7.85 -34.02
C LYS A 150 -59.31 -7.06 -35.18
N GLU A 151 -58.20 -7.54 -35.71
CA GLU A 151 -57.53 -6.93 -36.86
C GLU A 151 -58.27 -7.23 -38.18
N SER A 152 -58.35 -6.24 -39.07
CA SER A 152 -58.96 -6.29 -40.40
C SER A 152 -58.10 -5.49 -41.41
N PRO A 153 -58.02 -5.93 -42.69
CA PRO A 153 -57.20 -5.24 -43.70
C PRO A 153 -57.74 -3.85 -44.09
N GLU A 154 -59.03 -3.59 -43.93
CA GLU A 154 -59.64 -2.26 -44.09
C GLU A 154 -60.26 -1.83 -42.76
N GLU A 155 -59.46 -1.18 -41.92
CA GLU A 155 -59.87 -0.71 -40.59
C GLU A 155 -60.24 0.77 -40.58
N ASN A 156 -61.45 1.05 -40.11
CA ASN A 156 -61.84 2.38 -39.66
C ASN A 156 -61.83 2.38 -38.11
N THR A 157 -60.70 2.79 -37.53
CA THR A 157 -60.49 2.79 -36.08
C THR A 157 -61.49 3.68 -35.33
N THR A 158 -61.90 4.79 -35.92
CA THR A 158 -62.92 5.69 -35.36
C THR A 158 -64.25 4.97 -35.22
N ALA A 159 -64.75 4.36 -36.31
CA ALA A 159 -66.03 3.64 -36.27
C ALA A 159 -66.02 2.47 -35.27
N ILE A 160 -64.89 1.75 -35.20
CA ILE A 160 -64.71 0.65 -34.24
C ILE A 160 -64.77 1.17 -32.79
N ILE A 161 -64.14 2.31 -32.49
CA ILE A 161 -64.19 2.92 -31.15
C ILE A 161 -65.61 3.40 -30.82
N HIS A 162 -66.32 4.05 -31.74
CA HIS A 162 -67.70 4.49 -31.52
C HIS A 162 -68.62 3.30 -31.20
N GLN A 163 -68.56 2.24 -32.00
CA GLN A 163 -69.33 1.02 -31.75
C GLN A 163 -68.99 0.41 -30.37
N LEU A 164 -67.71 0.38 -30.00
CA LEU A 164 -67.28 -0.12 -28.69
C LEU A 164 -67.84 0.73 -27.55
N LEU A 165 -67.84 2.06 -27.68
CA LEU A 165 -68.36 2.99 -26.68
C LEU A 165 -69.88 2.83 -26.50
N GLU A 166 -70.61 2.68 -27.60
CA GLU A 166 -72.06 2.46 -27.58
C GLU A 166 -72.40 1.10 -26.95
N GLU A 167 -71.79 0.01 -27.41
CA GLU A 167 -72.09 -1.35 -26.95
C GLU A 167 -71.69 -1.62 -25.48
N LYS A 168 -70.56 -1.06 -25.04
CA LYS A 168 -69.98 -1.39 -23.72
C LYS A 168 -70.26 -0.35 -22.65
N PHE A 169 -70.41 0.91 -23.04
CA PHE A 169 -70.54 2.02 -22.10
C PHE A 169 -71.86 2.78 -22.26
N ASN A 170 -72.67 2.47 -23.28
CA ASN A 170 -73.95 3.13 -23.55
C ASN A 170 -73.82 4.66 -23.66
N ILE A 171 -72.69 5.09 -24.24
CA ILE A 171 -72.39 6.49 -24.54
C ILE A 171 -72.76 6.70 -26.01
N GLU A 172 -73.86 7.40 -26.25
CA GLU A 172 -74.28 7.81 -27.59
C GLU A 172 -73.47 9.03 -28.02
N ASP A 173 -73.14 9.11 -29.31
CA ASP A 173 -72.43 10.27 -29.84
C ASP A 173 -73.25 11.55 -29.66
N ALA A 174 -72.59 12.60 -29.16
CA ALA A 174 -73.16 13.94 -29.14
C ALA A 174 -73.35 14.41 -30.60
N THR A 175 -74.55 14.19 -31.13
CA THR A 175 -75.00 14.73 -32.41
C THR A 175 -74.84 16.26 -32.38
N THR A 176 -73.84 16.75 -33.11
CA THR A 176 -73.72 18.18 -33.47
C THR A 176 -73.86 18.32 -34.96
#